data_AF-A0A849QHZ2-F1
#
_entry.id   AF-A0A849QHZ2-F1
#
_cell.length_a   1.000
_cell.length_b   1.000
_cell.length_c   1.000
_cell.angle_alpha   90.00
_cell.angle_beta   90.00
_cell.angle_gamma   90.00
#
_symmetry.space_group_name_H-M   'P 1'
#
loop_
_entity.id
_entity.type
_entity.pdbx_description
1 polymer ?
#
loop_
_entity_poly.entity_id
_entity_poly.type
_entity_poly.pdbx_seq_one_letter_code
_entity_poly.pdbx_strand_id
1 'polypeptide(L)'
;MPDTETEVTNTPVTLLDDSELLSIVIEKHNQFMGEYSSELKDLEEKIGSGRSEYNRVSKELEALETRLVVLKEKRHQLYYQAGKLRLRLLETISDKEKIQHLGSEIGNIENKLQNANLSSSEEYGYIDSIRSLLKEIIETVPDNDMVQQATVSSILDKLETAKAARSELDEMLNAPDEHRKESIALKQEVEDQEARLAWLKRRTGLHKEALGYWEDVGHEGATMIDGSGISEGEGQQ
;
A
#
# COMPACT_ATOMS: atom_id res chain seq x y z
N MET A 1 43.17 10.60 61.39
CA MET A 1 43.47 9.87 60.16
C MET A 1 43.15 8.41 60.44
N PRO A 2 41.99 7.88 60.02
CA PRO A 2 41.73 6.45 60.08
C PRO A 2 42.02 5.79 58.72
N ASP A 3 42.72 4.68 58.77
CA ASP A 3 43.05 3.82 57.64
C ASP A 3 41.78 3.26 57.00
N THR A 4 41.71 3.33 55.67
CA THR A 4 40.64 2.73 54.87
C THR A 4 41.11 1.34 54.44
N GLU A 5 40.76 0.33 55.23
CA GLU A 5 40.84 -1.06 54.80
C GLU A 5 39.79 -1.29 53.70
N THR A 6 40.26 -1.47 52.48
CA THR A 6 39.41 -1.91 51.36
C THR A 6 39.07 -3.38 51.57
N GLU A 7 37.83 -3.64 51.98
CA GLU A 7 37.21 -4.95 52.02
C GLU A 7 37.13 -5.51 50.58
N VAL A 8 38.07 -6.38 50.23
CA VAL A 8 38.02 -7.15 48.98
C VAL A 8 37.00 -8.27 49.21
N THR A 9 35.78 -8.07 48.70
CA THR A 9 34.77 -9.13 48.63
C THR A 9 35.21 -10.17 47.61
N ASN A 10 35.99 -11.15 48.07
CA ASN A 10 36.32 -12.35 47.31
C ASN A 10 35.01 -13.10 47.03
N THR A 11 34.45 -12.91 45.84
CA THR A 11 33.44 -13.80 45.30
C THR A 11 34.09 -15.18 45.15
N PRO A 12 33.55 -16.23 45.78
CA PRO A 12 34.16 -17.55 45.73
C PRO A 12 34.13 -18.06 44.27
N VAL A 13 35.30 -18.16 43.66
CA VAL A 13 35.47 -18.76 42.33
C VAL A 13 35.22 -20.25 42.47
N THR A 14 34.07 -20.70 41.97
CA THR A 14 33.73 -22.13 41.92
C THR A 14 34.27 -22.67 40.60
N LEU A 15 35.25 -23.58 40.68
CA LEU A 15 35.77 -24.30 39.51
C LEU A 15 34.76 -25.39 39.16
N LEU A 16 33.98 -25.15 38.12
CA LEU A 16 33.10 -26.16 37.52
C LEU A 16 33.94 -27.21 36.80
N ASP A 17 33.50 -28.47 36.85
CA ASP A 17 34.13 -29.51 36.05
C ASP A 17 33.74 -29.39 34.57
N ASP A 18 34.50 -30.04 33.69
CA ASP A 18 34.31 -29.95 32.24
C ASP A 18 32.93 -30.45 31.80
N SER A 19 32.31 -31.36 32.56
CA SER A 19 30.98 -31.91 32.28
C SER A 19 29.86 -30.94 32.65
N GLU A 20 30.00 -30.24 33.79
CA GLU A 20 29.10 -29.18 34.25
C GLU A 20 29.17 -27.99 33.30
N LEU A 21 30.38 -27.60 32.86
CA LEU A 21 30.57 -26.53 31.87
C LEU A 21 29.91 -26.88 30.54
N LEU A 22 30.08 -28.11 30.06
CA LEU A 22 29.48 -28.56 28.80
C LEU A 22 27.94 -28.57 28.89
N SER A 23 27.38 -29.06 30.00
CA SER A 23 25.94 -29.04 30.24
C SER A 23 25.37 -27.62 30.19
N ILE A 24 26.04 -26.65 30.83
CA ILE A 24 25.63 -25.24 30.82
C ILE A 24 25.67 -24.65 29.40
N VAL A 25 26.69 -24.99 28.61
CA VAL A 25 26.81 -24.52 27.21
C VAL A 25 25.67 -25.08 26.36
N ILE A 26 25.41 -26.40 26.44
CA ILE A 26 24.31 -27.05 25.72
C ILE A 26 22.95 -26.46 26.12
N GLU A 27 22.72 -26.27 27.43
CA GLU A 27 21.49 -25.67 27.95
C GLU A 27 21.28 -24.25 27.40
N LYS A 28 22.33 -23.42 27.36
CA LYS A 28 22.26 -22.07 26.76
C LYS A 28 21.95 -22.10 25.26
N HIS A 29 22.57 -23.01 24.51
CA HIS A 29 22.27 -23.16 23.09
C HIS A 29 20.82 -23.59 22.86
N ASN A 30 20.31 -24.52 23.66
CA ASN A 30 18.90 -24.93 23.64
C ASN A 30 17.93 -23.79 24.00
N GLN A 31 18.27 -22.98 25.01
CA GLN A 31 17.50 -21.81 25.37
C GLN A 31 17.39 -20.82 24.21
N PHE A 32 18.52 -20.42 23.61
CA PHE A 32 18.52 -19.50 22.47
C PHE A 32 17.76 -20.06 21.26
N MET A 33 17.85 -21.37 21.02
CA MET A 33 17.09 -22.03 19.96
C MET A 33 15.59 -21.97 20.21
N GLY A 34 15.14 -22.16 21.45
CA GLY A 34 13.73 -22.03 21.83
C GLY A 34 13.21 -20.61 21.62
N GLU A 35 13.96 -19.61 22.10
CA GLU A 35 13.62 -18.19 21.95
C GLU A 35 13.54 -17.78 20.46
N TYR A 36 14.56 -18.12 19.66
CA TYR A 36 14.57 -17.77 18.23
C TYR A 36 13.51 -18.52 17.43
N SER A 37 13.21 -19.77 17.77
CA SER A 37 12.17 -20.54 17.08
C SER A 37 10.78 -19.94 17.30
N SER A 38 10.50 -19.45 18.51
CA SER A 38 9.26 -18.71 18.80
C SER A 38 9.21 -17.39 18.02
N GLU A 39 10.28 -16.60 18.06
CA GLU A 39 10.36 -15.31 17.36
C GLU A 39 10.22 -15.48 15.84
N LEU A 40 10.83 -16.52 15.26
CA LEU A 40 10.72 -16.86 13.84
C LEU A 40 9.27 -17.09 13.43
N LYS A 41 8.53 -17.88 14.21
CA LYS A 41 7.12 -18.17 13.91
C LYS A 41 6.28 -16.90 13.94
N ASP A 42 6.46 -16.07 14.97
CA ASP A 42 5.73 -14.82 15.13
C ASP A 42 6.03 -13.83 13.98
N LEU A 43 7.30 -13.76 13.55
CA LEU A 43 7.70 -12.93 12.41
C LEU A 43 7.16 -13.44 11.09
N GLU A 44 7.17 -14.75 10.85
CA GLU A 44 6.60 -15.33 9.62
C GLU A 44 5.09 -15.03 9.52
N GLU A 45 4.36 -15.09 10.62
CA GLU A 45 2.95 -14.71 10.67
C GLU A 45 2.75 -13.21 10.39
N LYS A 46 3.54 -12.34 11.05
CA LYS A 46 3.49 -10.88 10.83
C LYS A 46 3.81 -10.49 9.39
N ILE A 47 4.86 -11.06 8.81
CA ILE A 47 5.22 -10.83 7.40
C ILE A 47 4.11 -11.32 6.48
N GLY A 48 3.50 -12.48 6.77
CA GLY A 48 2.37 -13.00 6.01
C GLY A 48 1.18 -12.05 6.02
N SER A 49 0.79 -11.56 7.21
CA SER A 49 -0.29 -10.59 7.38
C SER A 49 0.05 -9.26 6.69
N GLY A 50 1.23 -8.71 6.93
CA GLY A 50 1.69 -7.44 6.36
C GLY A 50 1.74 -7.48 4.83
N ARG A 51 2.22 -8.58 4.23
CA ARG A 51 2.17 -8.78 2.77
C ARG A 51 0.75 -8.81 2.23
N SER A 52 -0.18 -9.46 2.95
CA SER A 52 -1.58 -9.52 2.54
C SER A 52 -2.22 -8.12 2.57
N GLU A 53 -1.99 -7.35 3.64
CA GLU A 53 -2.47 -5.98 3.77
C GLU A 53 -1.86 -5.05 2.73
N TYR A 54 -0.53 -5.10 2.54
CA TYR A 54 0.16 -4.36 1.50
C TYR A 54 -0.43 -4.64 0.11
N ASN A 55 -0.63 -5.91 -0.23
CA ASN A 55 -1.21 -6.30 -1.52
C ASN A 55 -2.66 -5.83 -1.66
N ARG A 56 -3.45 -5.84 -0.58
CA ARG A 56 -4.81 -5.32 -0.58
C ARG A 56 -4.83 -3.82 -0.88
N VAL A 57 -4.07 -3.03 -0.11
CA VAL A 57 -3.99 -1.57 -0.29
C VAL A 57 -3.44 -1.21 -1.67
N SER A 58 -2.43 -1.94 -2.16
CA SER A 58 -1.88 -1.71 -3.50
C SER A 58 -2.90 -1.94 -4.62
N LYS A 59 -3.75 -2.97 -4.50
CA LYS A 59 -4.83 -3.22 -5.48
C LYS A 59 -5.93 -2.17 -5.40
N GLU A 60 -6.28 -1.73 -4.20
CA GLU A 60 -7.25 -0.65 -3.99
C GLU A 60 -6.74 0.65 -4.64
N LEU A 61 -5.46 0.97 -4.45
CA LEU A 61 -4.81 2.11 -5.07
C LEU A 61 -4.83 2.03 -6.61
N GLU A 62 -4.46 0.88 -7.19
CA GLU A 62 -4.51 0.69 -8.65
C GLU A 62 -5.94 0.85 -9.21
N ALA A 63 -6.94 0.33 -8.49
CA ALA A 63 -8.35 0.48 -8.86
C ALA A 63 -8.82 1.94 -8.79
N LEU A 64 -8.39 2.69 -7.77
CA LEU A 64 -8.67 4.12 -7.64
C LEU A 64 -8.02 4.93 -8.76
N GLU A 65 -6.75 4.70 -9.05
CA GLU A 65 -6.02 5.36 -10.14
C GLU A 65 -6.67 5.09 -11.50
N THR A 66 -7.06 3.84 -11.75
CA THR A 66 -7.79 3.45 -12.97
C THR A 66 -9.12 4.20 -13.07
N ARG A 67 -9.89 4.26 -11.98
CA ARG A 67 -11.18 4.95 -11.95
C ARG A 67 -11.03 6.45 -12.16
N LEU A 68 -9.98 7.09 -11.62
CA LEU A 68 -9.68 8.50 -11.87
C LEU A 68 -9.42 8.77 -13.36
N VAL A 69 -8.67 7.92 -14.04
CA VAL A 69 -8.43 8.05 -15.49
C VAL A 69 -9.73 7.89 -16.27
N VAL A 70 -10.54 6.87 -15.94
CA VAL A 70 -11.84 6.62 -16.58
C VAL A 70 -12.78 7.80 -16.41
N LEU A 71 -12.88 8.38 -15.22
CA LEU A 71 -13.75 9.53 -14.96
C LEU A 71 -13.29 10.79 -15.71
N LYS A 72 -11.98 11.05 -15.77
CA LYS A 72 -11.42 12.17 -16.56
C LYS A 72 -11.75 12.03 -18.04
N GLU A 73 -11.58 10.84 -18.60
CA GLU A 73 -11.89 10.55 -20.00
C GLU A 73 -13.41 10.65 -20.26
N LYS A 74 -14.23 10.03 -19.40
CA LYS A 74 -15.70 10.10 -19.49
C LYS A 74 -16.18 11.55 -19.50
N ARG A 75 -15.66 12.39 -18.61
CA ARG A 75 -15.96 13.82 -18.54
C ARG A 75 -15.62 14.54 -19.85
N HIS A 76 -14.43 14.30 -20.40
CA HIS A 76 -14.00 14.89 -21.68
C HIS A 76 -14.90 14.44 -22.85
N GLN A 77 -15.23 13.15 -22.92
CA GLN A 77 -16.12 12.61 -23.94
C GLN A 77 -17.54 13.20 -23.87
N LEU A 78 -18.05 13.44 -22.66
CA LEU A 78 -19.36 14.06 -22.47
C LEU A 78 -19.39 15.49 -23.00
N TYR A 79 -18.35 16.29 -22.76
CA TYR A 79 -18.25 17.63 -23.34
C TYR A 79 -18.16 17.60 -24.87
N TYR A 80 -17.39 16.68 -25.42
CA TYR A 80 -17.31 16.50 -26.87
C TYR A 80 -18.67 16.12 -27.48
N GLN A 81 -19.38 15.19 -26.85
CA GLN A 81 -20.71 14.76 -27.31
C GLN A 81 -21.75 15.88 -27.18
N ALA A 82 -21.71 16.66 -26.10
CA ALA A 82 -22.57 17.84 -25.92
C ALA A 82 -22.34 18.86 -27.04
N GLY A 83 -21.07 19.17 -27.36
CA GLY A 83 -20.73 20.07 -28.47
C GLY A 83 -21.21 19.56 -29.84
N LYS A 84 -21.09 18.26 -30.11
CA LYS A 84 -21.64 17.65 -31.34
C LYS A 84 -23.16 17.80 -31.43
N LEU A 85 -23.88 17.57 -30.33
CA LEU A 85 -25.32 17.74 -30.30
C LEU A 85 -25.73 19.20 -30.48
N ARG A 86 -24.98 20.14 -29.89
CA ARG A 86 -25.19 21.57 -30.11
C ARG A 86 -25.00 21.97 -31.56
N LEU A 87 -23.93 21.51 -32.21
CA LEU A 87 -23.72 21.82 -33.64
C LEU A 87 -24.90 21.33 -34.48
N ARG A 88 -25.40 20.12 -34.21
CA ARG A 88 -26.62 19.58 -34.85
C ARG A 88 -27.85 20.44 -34.56
N LEU A 89 -28.05 20.88 -33.32
CA LEU A 89 -29.14 21.80 -32.96
C LEU A 89 -29.07 23.08 -33.81
N LEU A 90 -27.89 23.70 -33.92
CA LEU A 90 -27.70 24.92 -34.73
C LEU A 90 -27.96 24.69 -36.22
N GLU A 91 -27.72 23.49 -36.75
CA GLU A 91 -28.05 23.14 -38.13
C GLU A 91 -29.55 23.10 -38.40
N THR A 92 -30.35 22.69 -37.40
CA THR A 92 -31.81 22.60 -37.50
C THR A 92 -32.54 23.94 -37.37
N ILE A 93 -31.85 24.98 -36.89
CA ILE A 93 -32.46 26.30 -36.70
C ILE A 93 -32.41 27.10 -38.00
N SER A 94 -33.58 27.55 -38.44
CA SER A 94 -33.76 28.30 -39.69
C SER A 94 -33.15 29.70 -39.64
N ASP A 95 -33.28 30.41 -38.52
CA ASP A 95 -32.82 31.80 -38.35
C ASP A 95 -31.48 31.86 -37.60
N LYS A 96 -30.42 31.46 -38.30
CA LYS A 96 -29.08 31.32 -37.70
C LYS A 96 -28.46 32.65 -37.28
N GLU A 97 -28.80 33.75 -37.96
CA GLU A 97 -28.24 35.07 -37.69
C GLU A 97 -28.59 35.56 -36.29
N LYS A 98 -29.84 35.33 -35.84
CA LYS A 98 -30.28 35.72 -34.48
C LYS A 98 -29.52 35.04 -33.37
N ILE A 99 -29.16 33.77 -33.55
CA ILE A 99 -28.54 32.94 -32.51
C ILE A 99 -27.04 32.75 -32.69
N GLN A 100 -26.44 33.32 -33.74
CA GLN A 100 -25.03 33.11 -34.08
C GLN A 100 -24.09 33.49 -32.93
N HIS A 101 -24.38 34.59 -32.24
CA HIS A 101 -23.60 35.06 -31.11
C HIS A 101 -23.66 34.07 -29.93
N LEU A 102 -24.87 33.60 -29.56
CA LEU A 102 -25.08 32.59 -28.52
C LEU A 102 -24.35 31.28 -28.87
N GLY A 103 -24.48 30.82 -30.12
CA GLY A 103 -23.79 29.63 -30.60
C GLY A 103 -22.26 29.74 -30.54
N SER A 104 -21.72 30.94 -30.80
CA SER A 104 -20.28 31.22 -30.71
C SER A 104 -19.81 31.27 -29.26
N GLU A 105 -20.60 31.89 -28.37
CA GLU A 105 -20.31 31.96 -26.94
C GLU A 105 -20.29 30.57 -26.30
N ILE A 106 -21.29 29.73 -26.57
CA ILE A 106 -21.29 28.34 -26.11
C ILE A 106 -20.06 27.60 -26.64
N GLY A 107 -19.70 27.77 -27.91
CA GLY A 107 -18.51 27.14 -28.49
C GLY A 107 -17.20 27.56 -27.78
N ASN A 108 -17.09 28.82 -27.38
CA ASN A 108 -15.94 29.31 -26.59
C ASN A 108 -15.90 28.67 -25.21
N ILE A 109 -17.05 28.52 -24.56
CA ILE A 109 -17.15 27.86 -23.25
C ILE A 109 -16.80 26.36 -23.36
N GLU A 110 -17.35 25.67 -24.36
CA GLU A 110 -17.03 24.26 -24.65
C GLU A 110 -15.53 24.04 -24.88
N ASN A 111 -14.88 24.95 -25.61
CA ASN A 111 -13.44 24.90 -25.84
C ASN A 111 -12.65 24.99 -24.51
N LYS A 112 -13.07 25.87 -23.59
CA LYS A 112 -12.47 25.97 -22.25
C LYS A 112 -12.71 24.69 -21.44
N LEU A 113 -13.93 24.14 -21.47
CA LEU A 113 -14.26 22.88 -20.78
C LEU A 113 -13.41 21.69 -21.27
N GLN A 114 -13.02 21.68 -22.54
CA GLN A 114 -12.19 20.62 -23.12
C GLN A 114 -10.69 20.79 -22.88
N ASN A 115 -10.19 22.03 -22.91
CA ASN A 115 -8.75 22.31 -23.05
C ASN A 115 -8.12 23.06 -21.87
N ALA A 116 -8.91 23.65 -20.97
CA ALA A 116 -8.38 24.37 -19.82
C ALA A 116 -8.31 23.49 -18.56
N ASN A 117 -7.30 23.75 -17.73
CA ASN A 117 -7.27 23.23 -16.36
C ASN A 117 -8.20 24.09 -15.50
N LEU A 118 -9.41 23.60 -15.30
CA LEU A 118 -10.45 24.28 -14.53
C LEU A 118 -10.56 23.70 -13.13
N SER A 119 -10.81 24.58 -12.17
CA SER A 119 -11.38 24.17 -10.88
C SER A 119 -12.83 23.74 -11.06
N SER A 120 -13.34 22.98 -10.11
CA SER A 120 -14.73 22.47 -10.15
C SER A 120 -15.75 23.61 -10.15
N SER A 121 -15.47 24.70 -9.42
CA SER A 121 -16.32 25.89 -9.39
C SER A 121 -16.42 26.56 -10.76
N GLU A 122 -15.29 26.73 -11.45
CA GLU A 122 -15.26 27.30 -12.81
C GLU A 122 -16.00 26.41 -13.81
N GLU A 123 -15.76 25.11 -13.74
CA GLU A 123 -16.41 24.12 -14.60
C GLU A 123 -17.94 24.14 -14.42
N TYR A 124 -18.43 24.21 -13.18
CA TYR A 124 -19.86 24.33 -12.89
C TYR A 124 -20.45 25.64 -13.39
N GLY A 125 -19.73 26.75 -13.21
CA GLY A 125 -20.13 28.05 -13.74
C GLY A 125 -20.29 28.02 -15.27
N TYR A 126 -19.35 27.40 -15.97
CA TYR A 126 -19.44 27.24 -17.43
C TYR A 126 -20.62 26.35 -17.86
N ILE A 127 -20.89 25.24 -17.16
CA ILE A 127 -22.05 24.40 -17.43
C ILE A 127 -23.36 25.20 -17.25
N ASP A 128 -23.47 25.98 -16.18
CA ASP A 128 -24.65 26.79 -15.90
C ASP A 128 -24.82 27.93 -16.92
N SER A 129 -23.73 28.52 -17.42
CA SER A 129 -23.74 29.47 -18.54
C SER A 129 -24.25 28.80 -19.83
N ILE A 130 -23.74 27.61 -20.19
CA ILE A 130 -24.24 26.88 -21.37
C ILE A 130 -25.73 26.58 -21.23
N ARG A 131 -26.20 26.14 -20.05
CA ARG A 131 -27.62 25.89 -19.80
C ARG A 131 -28.47 27.14 -20.05
N SER A 132 -27.99 28.30 -19.62
CA SER A 132 -28.71 29.57 -19.79
C SER A 132 -28.76 29.99 -21.26
N LEU A 133 -27.64 29.91 -21.98
CA LEU A 133 -27.56 30.24 -23.40
C LEU A 133 -28.40 29.29 -24.27
N LEU A 134 -28.46 28.00 -23.94
CA LEU A 134 -29.32 27.04 -24.65
C LEU A 134 -30.81 27.37 -24.49
N LYS A 135 -31.23 27.83 -23.30
CA LYS A 135 -32.61 28.31 -23.08
C LYS A 135 -32.91 29.54 -23.94
N GLU A 136 -31.98 30.49 -23.97
CA GLU A 136 -32.12 31.71 -24.78
C GLU A 136 -32.23 31.39 -26.28
N ILE A 137 -31.46 30.43 -26.79
CA ILE A 137 -31.58 29.95 -28.19
C ILE A 137 -33.00 29.45 -28.48
N ILE A 138 -33.56 28.65 -27.57
CA ILE A 138 -34.90 28.07 -27.69
C ILE A 138 -36.01 29.12 -27.60
N GLU A 139 -35.83 30.16 -26.79
CA GLU A 139 -36.78 31.27 -26.64
C GLU A 139 -36.73 32.25 -27.83
N THR A 140 -35.56 32.40 -28.45
CA THR A 140 -35.34 33.33 -29.58
C THR A 140 -35.94 32.81 -30.90
N VAL A 141 -36.14 31.49 -31.03
CA VAL A 141 -36.64 30.84 -32.25
C VAL A 141 -38.07 30.35 -32.04
N PRO A 142 -39.09 31.05 -32.58
CA PRO A 142 -40.50 30.76 -32.30
C PRO A 142 -41.00 29.42 -32.88
N ASP A 143 -40.32 28.85 -33.87
CA ASP A 143 -40.64 27.55 -34.47
C ASP A 143 -39.81 26.40 -33.85
N ASN A 144 -39.69 26.38 -32.51
CA ASN A 144 -38.96 25.30 -31.85
C ASN A 144 -39.75 23.97 -31.95
N ASP A 145 -39.31 23.07 -32.82
CA ASP A 145 -39.94 21.76 -32.92
C ASP A 145 -39.58 20.86 -31.72
N MET A 146 -40.34 19.79 -31.54
CA MET A 146 -40.11 18.81 -30.47
C MET A 146 -38.70 18.17 -30.55
N VAL A 147 -38.08 18.16 -31.73
CA VAL A 147 -36.73 17.60 -31.96
C VAL A 147 -35.66 18.53 -31.40
N GLN A 148 -35.80 19.85 -31.55
CA GLN A 148 -34.90 20.85 -30.97
C GLN A 148 -34.94 20.78 -29.44
N GLN A 149 -36.13 20.72 -28.84
CA GLN A 149 -36.32 20.57 -27.39
C GLN A 149 -35.67 19.28 -26.87
N ALA A 150 -35.91 18.15 -27.55
CA ALA A 150 -35.28 16.88 -27.19
C ALA A 150 -33.75 16.93 -27.31
N THR A 151 -33.22 17.62 -28.32
CA THR A 151 -31.78 17.80 -28.51
C THR A 151 -31.18 18.64 -27.38
N VAL A 152 -31.83 19.74 -26.99
CA VAL A 152 -31.40 20.55 -25.84
C VAL A 152 -31.43 19.73 -24.56
N SER A 153 -32.49 18.98 -24.29
CA SER A 153 -32.55 18.09 -23.12
C SER A 153 -31.38 17.11 -23.11
N SER A 154 -31.06 16.49 -24.26
CA SER A 154 -29.93 15.56 -24.36
C SER A 154 -28.57 16.22 -24.13
N ILE A 155 -28.39 17.48 -24.56
CA ILE A 155 -27.19 18.27 -24.25
C ILE A 155 -27.10 18.50 -22.73
N LEU A 156 -28.19 18.93 -22.10
CA LEU A 156 -28.23 19.18 -20.66
C LEU A 156 -27.93 17.92 -19.85
N ASP A 157 -28.51 16.78 -20.22
CA ASP A 157 -28.25 15.50 -19.55
C ASP A 157 -26.76 15.11 -19.61
N LYS A 158 -26.09 15.36 -20.74
CA LYS A 158 -24.64 15.12 -20.87
C LYS A 158 -23.83 16.04 -19.98
N LEU A 159 -24.20 17.32 -19.91
CA LEU A 159 -23.52 18.29 -19.05
C LEU A 159 -23.72 17.97 -17.56
N GLU A 160 -24.92 17.55 -17.15
CA GLU A 160 -25.16 17.07 -15.78
C GLU A 160 -24.38 15.80 -15.47
N THR A 161 -24.32 14.86 -16.42
CA THR A 161 -23.52 13.65 -16.24
C THR A 161 -22.02 13.99 -16.13
N ALA A 162 -21.54 15.00 -16.86
CA ALA A 162 -20.16 15.47 -16.76
C ALA A 162 -19.90 16.14 -15.39
N LYS A 163 -20.87 16.92 -14.90
CA LYS A 163 -20.86 17.52 -13.56
C LYS A 163 -20.78 16.46 -12.46
N ALA A 164 -21.58 15.40 -12.56
CA ALA A 164 -21.54 14.27 -11.63
C ALA A 164 -20.18 13.55 -11.65
N ALA A 165 -19.63 13.29 -12.84
CA ALA A 165 -18.29 12.70 -12.98
C ALA A 165 -17.19 13.60 -12.38
N ARG A 166 -17.34 14.92 -12.46
CA ARG A 166 -16.43 15.88 -11.82
C ARG A 166 -16.53 15.84 -10.29
N SER A 167 -17.75 15.80 -9.73
CA SER A 167 -17.94 15.67 -8.28
C SER A 167 -17.28 14.42 -7.75
N GLU A 168 -17.45 13.29 -8.46
CA GLU A 168 -16.81 12.03 -8.10
C GLU A 168 -15.27 12.12 -8.16
N LEU A 169 -14.71 12.82 -9.15
CA LEU A 169 -13.27 13.08 -9.22
C LEU A 169 -12.75 13.88 -8.02
N ASP A 170 -13.51 14.89 -7.56
CA ASP A 170 -13.12 15.72 -6.43
C ASP A 170 -13.13 14.93 -5.12
N GLU A 171 -14.13 14.08 -4.92
CA GLU A 171 -14.21 13.17 -3.77
C GLU A 171 -13.04 12.17 -3.76
N MET A 172 -12.63 11.72 -4.94
CA MET A 172 -11.56 10.73 -5.12
C MET A 172 -10.15 11.33 -5.14
N LEU A 173 -9.98 12.64 -5.19
CA LEU A 173 -8.66 13.25 -5.40
C LEU A 173 -7.70 13.09 -4.21
N ASN A 174 -8.24 12.97 -2.99
CA ASN A 174 -7.43 12.85 -1.76
C ASN A 174 -7.18 11.40 -1.33
N ALA A 175 -8.05 10.46 -1.67
CA ALA A 175 -7.94 9.07 -1.25
C ALA A 175 -6.65 8.36 -1.74
N PRO A 176 -6.16 8.55 -2.98
CA PRO A 176 -4.94 7.91 -3.46
C PRO A 176 -3.70 8.31 -2.68
N ASP A 177 -3.59 9.56 -2.21
CA ASP A 177 -2.40 10.03 -1.49
C ASP A 177 -2.28 9.36 -0.11
N GLU A 178 -3.40 9.16 0.59
CA GLU A 178 -3.43 8.45 1.87
C GLU A 178 -3.10 6.97 1.68
N HIS A 179 -3.78 6.29 0.75
CA HIS A 179 -3.50 4.89 0.44
C HIS A 179 -2.07 4.67 -0.08
N ARG A 180 -1.49 5.65 -0.78
CA ARG A 180 -0.10 5.59 -1.23
C ARG A 180 0.89 5.67 -0.08
N LYS A 181 0.66 6.56 0.89
CA LYS A 181 1.47 6.65 2.10
C LYS A 181 1.37 5.37 2.92
N GLU A 182 0.15 4.85 3.09
CA GLU A 182 -0.10 3.57 3.78
C GLU A 182 0.62 2.41 3.08
N SER A 183 0.49 2.30 1.74
CA SER A 183 1.16 1.27 0.94
C SER A 183 2.69 1.33 1.09
N ILE A 184 3.29 2.53 1.06
CA ILE A 184 4.74 2.70 1.27
C ILE A 184 5.14 2.29 2.69
N ALA A 185 4.37 2.68 3.71
CA ALA A 185 4.66 2.32 5.09
C ALA A 185 4.57 0.81 5.33
N LEU A 186 3.51 0.16 4.84
CA LEU A 186 3.33 -1.29 4.94
C LEU A 186 4.45 -2.05 4.21
N LYS A 187 4.85 -1.56 3.03
CA LYS A 187 5.97 -2.16 2.29
C LYS A 187 7.27 -2.09 3.09
N GLN A 188 7.58 -0.93 3.66
CA GLN A 188 8.79 -0.75 4.46
C GLN A 188 8.78 -1.66 5.69
N GLU A 189 7.66 -1.74 6.40
CA GLU A 189 7.52 -2.62 7.57
C GLU A 189 7.74 -4.09 7.21
N VAL A 190 7.18 -4.56 6.08
CA VAL A 190 7.41 -5.92 5.59
C VAL A 190 8.89 -6.14 5.25
N GLU A 191 9.56 -5.20 4.58
CA GLU A 191 10.98 -5.30 4.23
C GLU A 191 11.88 -5.35 5.50
N ASP A 192 11.58 -4.54 6.51
CA ASP A 192 12.30 -4.52 7.78
C ASP A 192 12.12 -5.85 8.55
N GLN A 193 10.90 -6.38 8.58
CA GLN A 193 10.61 -7.68 9.18
C GLN A 193 11.29 -8.84 8.42
N GLU A 194 11.36 -8.79 7.10
CA GLU A 194 12.06 -9.78 6.28
C GLU A 194 13.57 -9.79 6.55
N ALA A 195 14.17 -8.61 6.73
CA ALA A 195 15.58 -8.50 7.12
C ALA A 195 15.83 -9.15 8.49
N ARG A 196 14.93 -8.93 9.47
CA ARG A 196 14.99 -9.58 10.79
C ARG A 196 14.82 -11.10 10.69
N LEU A 197 13.88 -11.57 9.87
CA LEU A 197 13.65 -12.99 9.63
C LEU A 197 14.91 -13.65 9.06
N ALA A 198 15.54 -13.04 8.07
CA ALA A 198 16.77 -13.55 7.47
C ALA A 198 17.92 -13.64 8.49
N TRP A 199 18.06 -12.61 9.35
CA TRP A 199 19.04 -12.62 10.43
C TRP A 199 18.79 -13.75 11.43
N LEU A 200 17.54 -13.93 11.88
CA LEU A 200 17.17 -14.98 12.82
C LEU A 200 17.36 -16.38 12.24
N LYS A 201 17.00 -16.61 10.98
CA LYS A 201 17.20 -17.91 10.30
C LYS A 201 18.68 -18.27 10.28
N ARG A 202 19.54 -17.30 9.93
CA ARG A 202 21.00 -17.49 9.95
C ARG A 202 21.50 -17.77 11.37
N ARG A 203 21.06 -16.99 12.35
CA ARG A 203 21.49 -17.13 13.75
C ARG A 203 21.09 -18.48 14.34
N THR A 204 19.85 -18.90 14.11
CA THR A 204 19.31 -20.21 14.51
C THR A 204 20.11 -21.34 13.88
N GLY A 205 20.47 -21.24 12.59
CA GLY A 205 21.36 -22.20 11.93
C GLY A 205 22.71 -22.35 12.63
N LEU A 206 23.36 -21.23 13.00
CA LEU A 206 24.63 -21.24 13.72
C LEU A 206 24.51 -21.87 15.12
N HIS A 207 23.43 -21.60 15.86
CA HIS A 207 23.21 -22.23 17.16
C HIS A 207 22.96 -23.73 17.03
N LYS A 208 22.28 -24.18 15.97
CA LYS A 208 22.07 -25.60 15.68
C LYS A 208 23.38 -26.32 15.34
N GLU A 209 24.23 -25.70 14.53
CA GLU A 209 25.56 -26.24 14.21
C GLU A 209 26.44 -26.34 15.47
N ALA A 210 26.45 -25.28 16.29
CA ALA A 210 27.21 -25.27 17.54
C ALA A 210 26.68 -26.30 18.55
N LEU A 211 25.36 -26.48 18.65
CA LEU A 211 24.76 -27.51 19.50
C LEU A 211 25.28 -28.90 19.11
N GLY A 212 25.23 -29.25 17.81
CA GLY A 212 25.74 -30.52 17.33
C GLY A 212 27.21 -30.75 17.66
N TYR A 213 28.05 -29.72 17.49
CA TYR A 213 29.46 -29.79 17.89
C TYR A 213 29.65 -30.08 19.38
N TRP A 214 28.92 -29.38 20.27
CA TRP A 214 29.05 -29.59 21.71
C TRP A 214 28.48 -30.92 22.19
N GLU A 215 27.41 -31.40 21.55
CA GLU A 215 26.85 -32.73 21.81
C GLU A 215 27.84 -33.85 21.43
N ASP A 216 28.53 -33.71 20.29
CA ASP A 216 29.57 -34.63 19.82
C ASP A 216 30.80 -34.64 20.76
N VAL A 217 31.29 -33.45 21.15
CA VAL A 217 32.41 -33.32 22.12
C VAL A 217 32.08 -33.95 23.47
N GLY A 218 30.82 -33.86 23.91
CA GLY A 218 30.34 -34.55 25.13
C GLY A 218 30.35 -36.07 25.03
N HIS A 219 30.09 -36.63 23.85
CA HIS A 219 30.12 -38.07 23.61
C HIS A 219 31.55 -38.62 23.53
N GLU A 220 32.48 -37.87 22.92
CA GLU A 220 33.91 -38.24 22.85
C GLU A 220 34.61 -38.15 24.21
N GLY A 221 34.24 -37.17 25.05
CA GLY A 221 34.73 -37.06 26.43
C GLY A 221 34.24 -38.19 27.34
N ALA A 222 32.99 -38.64 27.18
CA ALA A 222 32.41 -39.74 27.97
C ALA A 222 33.01 -41.12 27.62
N THR A 223 33.38 -41.35 26.35
CA THR A 223 33.96 -42.63 25.90
C THR A 223 35.41 -42.82 26.34
N MET A 224 36.14 -41.76 26.69
CA MET A 224 37.52 -41.83 27.18
C MET A 224 37.62 -42.07 28.70
N ILE A 225 36.56 -41.82 29.48
CA ILE A 225 36.56 -41.99 30.94
C ILE A 225 36.20 -43.43 31.35
N ASP A 226 35.45 -44.17 30.54
CA ASP A 226 34.99 -45.54 30.86
C ASP A 226 36.00 -46.65 30.48
N GLY A 227 37.17 -46.28 29.92
CA GLY A 227 38.21 -47.21 29.46
C GLY A 227 39.25 -47.63 30.51
N SER A 228 39.19 -47.11 31.73
CA SER A 228 40.16 -47.42 32.80
C SER A 228 39.59 -48.39 33.87
N GLY A 229 38.87 -49.42 33.43
CA GLY A 229 38.56 -50.58 34.25
C GLY A 229 39.74 -51.56 34.26
N ILE A 230 40.61 -51.46 35.28
CA ILE A 230 41.72 -52.38 35.51
C ILE A 230 41.15 -53.80 35.67
N SER A 231 41.42 -54.64 34.67
CA SER A 231 41.20 -56.08 34.70
C SER A 231 42.08 -56.69 35.79
N GLU A 232 41.47 -57.23 36.84
CA GLU A 232 42.11 -58.16 37.77
C GLU A 232 42.60 -59.39 36.98
N GLY A 233 43.92 -59.59 36.98
CA GLY A 233 44.54 -60.78 36.43
C GLY A 233 44.68 -61.84 37.53
N GLU A 234 43.73 -62.77 37.59
CA GLU A 234 43.95 -64.10 38.16
C GLU A 234 44.91 -64.88 37.23
N GLY A 235 45.97 -65.46 37.79
CA GLY A 235 46.96 -66.20 37.00
C GLY A 235 47.92 -67.02 37.85
N GLN A 236 47.48 -68.22 38.19
CA GLN A 236 48.18 -69.33 38.85
C GLN A 236 49.64 -69.57 38.42
N GLN A 237 50.51 -69.85 39.40
CA GLN A 237 51.25 -71.12 39.52
C GLN A 237 51.85 -71.30 40.91
#